data_AF-A0A5P8VWI8-F1
#
_entry.id   AF-A0A5P8VWI8-F1
#
_cell.length_a   1.000
_cell.length_b   1.000
_cell.length_c   1.000
_cell.angle_alpha   90.00
_cell.angle_beta   90.00
_cell.angle_gamma   90.00
#
_symmetry.space_group_name_H-M   'P 1'
#
loop_
_entity.id
_entity.type
_entity.pdbx_description
1 polymer ?
#
loop_
_entity_poly.entity_id
_entity_poly.type
_entity_poly.pdbx_seq_one_letter_code
_entity_poly.pdbx_strand_id
1 'polypeptide(L)' 'MLLLAIALLAIASILPDRPYLILGLSLVVGASISILVREAIAPSPQTRITQLTASLLLVISLYGFADLMYAL' A
#
# COMPACT_ATOMS: atom_id res chain seq x y z
N MET A 1 5.36 -5.69 -7.13
CA MET A 1 5.26 -5.10 -5.78
C MET A 1 3.82 -5.16 -5.26
N LEU A 2 2.84 -4.60 -5.96
CA LEU A 2 1.45 -4.54 -5.48
C LEU A 2 0.78 -5.92 -5.33
N LEU A 3 0.99 -6.85 -6.28
CA LEU A 3 0.44 -8.22 -6.19
C LEU A 3 0.98 -9.00 -4.98
N LEU A 4 2.27 -8.81 -4.65
CA LEU A 4 2.87 -9.40 -3.45
C LEU A 4 2.29 -8.78 -2.17
N ALA A 5 2.05 -7.45 -2.17
CA ALA A 5 1.40 -6.76 -1.07
C ALA A 5 -0.01 -7.32 -0.80
N ILE A 6 -0.80 -7.53 -1.87
CA ILE A 6 -2.13 -8.13 -1.79
C ILE A 6 -2.05 -9.55 -1.22
N ALA A 7 -1.13 -10.39 -1.71
CA ALA A 7 -0.97 -11.75 -1.20
C ALA A 7 -0.65 -11.78 0.29
N LEU A 8 0.27 -10.92 0.76
CA LEU A 8 0.65 -10.84 2.17
C LEU A 8 -0.48 -10.30 3.05
N LEU A 9 -1.25 -9.32 2.58
CA LEU A 9 -2.44 -8.82 3.29
C LEU A 9 -3.56 -9.86 3.34
N ALA A 10 -3.72 -10.68 2.30
CA ALA A 10 -4.68 -11.79 2.30
C ALA A 10 -4.25 -12.92 3.25
N ILE A 11 -2.95 -13.22 3.34
CA ILE A 11 -2.42 -14.16 4.33
C ILE A 11 -2.67 -13.61 5.74
N ALA A 12 -2.36 -12.33 5.96
CA ALA A 12 -2.56 -11.64 7.23
C ALA A 12 -4.04 -11.61 7.68
N SER A 13 -5.01 -11.60 6.76
CA SER A 13 -6.43 -11.61 7.15
C SER A 13 -6.95 -12.99 7.57
N ILE A 14 -6.32 -14.06 7.09
CA ILE A 14 -6.65 -15.45 7.46
C ILE A 14 -5.86 -15.89 8.68
N LEU A 15 -4.57 -15.55 8.71
CA LEU A 15 -3.65 -15.82 9.80
C LEU A 15 -3.15 -14.47 10.33
N PRO A 16 -3.76 -13.94 11.41
CA PRO A 16 -3.51 -12.59 11.92
C PRO A 16 -2.16 -12.48 12.63
N ASP A 17 -1.10 -12.70 11.86
CA ASP A 17 0.28 -12.62 12.29
C ASP A 17 0.83 -11.24 11.92
N ARG A 18 1.32 -10.53 12.94
CA ARG A 18 1.87 -9.16 12.82
C ARG A 18 2.93 -9.00 11.72
N PRO A 19 3.85 -9.98 11.48
CA PRO A 19 4.88 -9.82 10.45
C PRO A 19 4.32 -9.66 9.04
N TYR A 20 3.28 -10.42 8.69
CA TYR A 20 2.68 -10.35 7.35
C TYR A 20 1.92 -9.05 7.13
N LEU A 21 1.27 -8.51 8.18
CA LEU A 21 0.67 -7.17 8.14
C LEU A 21 1.71 -6.09 7.90
N ILE A 22 2.80 -6.07 8.69
CA ILE A 22 3.87 -5.07 8.56
C ILE A 22 4.50 -5.11 7.16
N LEU A 23 4.79 -6.32 6.64
CA LEU A 23 5.36 -6.50 5.31
C LEU A 23 4.38 -6.08 4.20
N GLY A 24 3.11 -6.50 4.32
CA GLY A 24 2.06 -6.13 3.37
C GLY A 24 1.89 -4.61 3.29
N LEU A 25 1.75 -3.94 4.44
CA LEU A 25 1.63 -2.48 4.52
C LEU A 25 2.87 -1.77 3.97
N SER A 26 4.08 -2.26 4.28
CA SER A 26 5.35 -1.71 3.74
C SER A 26 5.38 -1.75 2.21
N LEU A 27 4.93 -2.86 1.62
CA LEU A 27 4.87 -3.02 0.18
C LEU A 27 3.80 -2.14 -0.47
N VAL A 28 2.65 -1.93 0.19
CA VAL A 28 1.63 -0.98 -0.28
C VAL A 28 2.20 0.44 -0.30
N VAL A 29 2.88 0.88 0.76
CA VAL A 29 3.53 2.21 0.81
C VAL A 29 4.51 2.37 -0.35
N GLY A 30 5.43 1.40 -0.53
CA GLY A 30 6.42 1.44 -1.61
C GLY A 30 5.79 1.43 -3.00
N ALA A 31 4.75 0.61 -3.21
CA ALA A 31 4.05 0.54 -4.49
C ALA A 31 3.31 1.85 -4.81
N SER A 32 2.61 2.43 -3.84
CA SER A 32 1.90 3.70 -4.00
C SER A 32 2.85 4.84 -4.35
N ILE A 33 3.96 4.98 -3.62
CA ILE A 33 4.99 6.00 -3.93
C ILE A 33 5.56 5.78 -5.33
N SER A 34 5.90 4.53 -5.69
CA SER A 34 6.40 4.21 -7.04
C SER A 34 5.42 4.58 -8.15
N ILE A 35 4.12 4.37 -7.94
CA ILE A 35 3.06 4.76 -8.88
C ILE A 35 2.96 6.28 -8.99
N LEU A 36 2.95 7.00 -7.86
CA LEU A 36 2.90 8.46 -7.86
C LEU A 36 4.09 9.09 -8.60
N VAL A 37 5.31 8.59 -8.32
CA VAL A 37 6.52 9.04 -9.02
C VAL A 37 6.44 8.71 -10.51
N ARG A 38 6.01 7.51 -10.88
CA ARG A 38 5.89 7.09 -12.28
C ARG A 38 4.89 7.97 -13.05
N GLU A 39 3.73 8.23 -12.48
CA GLU A 39 2.70 9.08 -13.08
C GLU A 39 3.10 10.56 -13.12
N ALA A 40 3.98 11.02 -12.23
CA ALA A 40 4.55 12.36 -12.29
C ALA A 40 5.59 12.53 -13.43
N ILE A 41 6.31 11.47 -13.79
CA ILE A 41 7.33 11.48 -14.85
C ILE A 41 6.72 11.20 -16.23
N ALA A 42 5.88 10.18 -16.32
CA ALA A 42 5.28 9.69 -17.56
C ALA A 42 3.78 9.49 -17.35
N PRO A 43 2.96 10.56 -17.52
CA PRO A 43 1.54 10.48 -17.24
C PRO A 43 0.84 9.54 -18.21
N SER A 44 0.02 8.64 -17.66
CA SER A 44 -0.83 7.74 -18.45
C SER A 44 -2.15 8.42 -18.87
N PRO A 45 -2.91 7.88 -19.84
CA PRO A 45 -4.23 8.41 -20.19
C PRO A 45 -5.21 8.46 -19.01
N GLN A 46 -5.00 7.62 -17.99
CA GLN A 46 -5.81 7.55 -16.77
C GLN A 46 -5.08 8.14 -15.55
N THR A 47 -4.04 8.96 -15.77
CA THR A 47 -3.12 9.47 -14.72
C THR A 47 -3.83 9.99 -13.47
N ARG A 48 -4.91 10.77 -13.62
CA ARG A 48 -5.66 11.33 -12.48
C ARG A 48 -6.27 10.23 -11.60
N ILE A 49 -6.85 9.21 -12.22
CA ILE A 49 -7.48 8.09 -11.49
C ILE A 49 -6.40 7.26 -10.81
N THR A 50 -5.30 6.99 -11.52
CA THR A 50 -4.17 6.22 -10.98
C THR A 50 -3.50 6.94 -9.82
N GLN A 51 -3.23 8.23 -9.94
CA GLN A 51 -2.66 9.05 -8.87
C GLN A 51 -3.60 9.15 -7.65
N LEU A 52 -4.91 9.35 -7.87
CA LEU A 52 -5.89 9.36 -6.80
C LEU A 52 -5.90 8.02 -6.05
N THR A 53 -5.93 6.91 -6.78
CA THR A 53 -5.94 5.56 -6.20
C THR A 53 -4.65 5.28 -5.41
N ALA A 54 -3.49 5.63 -5.97
CA ALA A 54 -2.21 5.50 -5.28
C ALA A 54 -2.13 6.37 -4.02
N SER A 55 -2.68 7.59 -4.07
CA SER A 55 -2.76 8.49 -2.91
C SER A 55 -3.65 7.91 -1.81
N LEU A 56 -4.82 7.38 -2.17
CA LEU A 56 -5.72 6.70 -1.23
C LEU A 56 -5.06 5.48 -0.58
N LEU A 57 -4.42 4.63 -1.39
CA LEU A 57 -3.68 3.46 -0.90
C LEU A 57 -2.54 3.87 0.05
N LEU A 58 -1.83 4.95 -0.25
CA LEU A 58 -0.78 5.48 0.62
C LEU A 58 -1.36 5.95 1.97
N VAL A 59 -2.45 6.71 1.97
CA VAL A 59 -3.09 7.18 3.21
C VAL A 59 -3.58 6.00 4.06
N ILE A 60 -4.25 5.02 3.44
CA ILE A 60 -4.78 3.85 4.16
C ILE A 60 -3.64 3.01 4.74
N SER A 61 -2.55 2.82 3.99
CA SER A 61 -1.40 2.04 4.49
C SER A 61 -0.66 2.74 5.63
N LEU A 62 -0.53 4.07 5.59
CA LEU A 62 0.01 4.86 6.70
C LEU A 62 -0.90 4.79 7.94
N TYR A 63 -2.22 4.87 7.75
CA TYR A 63 -3.17 4.70 8.85
C TYR A 63 -3.08 3.30 9.46
N GLY A 64 -2.98 2.26 8.63
CA GLY A 64 -2.77 0.88 9.08
C GLY A 64 -1.49 0.72 9.90
N PHE A 65 -0.41 1.42 9.56
CA PHE A 65 0.79 1.46 10.39
C PHE A 65 0.58 2.20 11.71
N ALA A 66 -0.12 3.33 11.71
CA ALA A 66 -0.42 4.09 12.92
C ALA A 66 -1.27 3.27 13.91
N ASP A 67 -2.28 2.56 13.41
CA ASP A 67 -3.09 1.62 14.19
C ASP A 67 -2.23 0.48 14.76
N LEU A 68 -1.36 -0.09 13.94
CA LEU A 68 -0.48 -1.19 14.36
C LEU A 68 0.53 -0.73 15.44
N MET A 69 1.01 0.51 15.37
CA MET A 69 1.86 1.11 16.42
C MET A 69 1.08 1.43 17.70
N TYR A 70 -0.18 1.84 17.58
CA TYR A 70 -1.03 2.10 18.74
C TYR A 70 -1.46 0.81 19.45
N ALA A 71 -1.64 -0.28 18.70
CA ALA A 71 -1.99 -1.60 19.21
C ALA A 71 -0.78 -2.41 19.76
N LEU A 72 0.43 -1.82 19.73
CA LEU A 72 1.70 -2.43 20.13
C LEU A 72 2.01 -2.11 21.59
#